data_AF-A0A5J5A0L6-F1
#
_entry.id   AF-A0A5J5A0L6-F1
#
_cell.length_a   1.000
_cell.length_b   1.000
_cell.length_c   1.000
_cell.angle_alpha   90.00
_cell.angle_beta   90.00
_cell.angle_gamma   90.00
#
_symmetry.space_group_name_H-M   'P 1'
#
loop_
_entity.id
_entity.type
_entity.pdbx_description
1 polymer ?
#
loop_
_entity_poly.entity_id
_entity_poly.type
_entity_poly.pdbx_seq_one_letter_code
_entity_poly.pdbx_strand_id
1 'polypeptide(L)'
;MLIRLQKLEKLTVECCNSLKEVFDFEGLGEDGHAELLPQLSELVLTQLPEFVQMWNKEPAGITVFQNLRSLQIIHCNRLVNLFSLSIARNLKQLRTLKIFKCEWMEMVITEDKKDQDEIVFPQLKCLILKHLPRLTCFSSASNNFEWPSLDTVRVKGIPKMKMFASGSQNTPELKTIYVTFLEKFWKGGLNSTIEDLSKRTEIHTPEILEKEDESYETRKNIQNSQVFHNEYGRSYQMTQELPNLLISTQGPSFHAESSTMKPRREIEEV
;
A
#
# COMPACT_ATOMS: atom_id res chain seq x y z
N MET A 1 11.13 -13.09 8.11
CA MET A 1 11.41 -12.48 9.44
C MET A 1 11.07 -10.97 9.49
N LEU A 2 9.79 -10.60 9.29
CA LEU A 2 9.29 -9.19 9.36
C LEU A 2 8.68 -8.81 10.72
N ILE A 3 8.62 -9.76 11.66
CA ILE A 3 7.98 -9.66 12.98
C ILE A 3 8.66 -8.61 13.90
N ARG A 4 9.84 -8.09 13.52
CA ARG A 4 10.66 -7.17 14.34
C ARG A 4 10.56 -5.68 13.97
N LEU A 5 9.74 -5.30 12.98
CA LEU A 5 9.66 -3.93 12.47
C LEU A 5 8.67 -3.05 13.27
N GLN A 6 8.78 -3.07 14.60
CA GLN A 6 7.87 -2.40 15.53
C GLN A 6 7.89 -0.85 15.44
N LYS A 7 8.94 -0.29 14.84
CA LYS A 7 9.11 1.16 14.62
C LYS A 7 8.92 1.59 13.16
N LEU A 8 8.56 0.66 12.27
CA LEU A 8 8.42 0.97 10.86
C LEU A 8 7.15 1.79 10.64
N GLU A 9 7.33 3.06 10.29
CA GLU A 9 6.21 3.97 10.03
C GLU A 9 5.79 4.01 8.57
N LYS A 10 6.73 3.77 7.65
CA LYS A 10 6.52 3.82 6.20
C LYS A 10 7.25 2.69 5.51
N LEU A 11 6.57 2.01 4.60
CA LEU A 11 7.16 0.98 3.75
C LEU A 11 6.82 1.28 2.28
N THR A 12 7.86 1.38 1.47
CA THR A 12 7.73 1.50 0.01
C THR A 12 8.52 0.37 -0.64
N VAL A 13 7.86 -0.38 -1.53
CA VAL A 13 8.49 -1.40 -2.36
C VAL A 13 8.19 -1.07 -3.81
N GLU A 14 9.24 -0.90 -4.61
CA GLU A 14 9.13 -0.45 -6.00
C GLU A 14 10.01 -1.30 -6.93
N CYS A 15 9.51 -1.61 -8.12
CA CYS A 15 10.26 -2.27 -9.20
C CYS A 15 10.87 -3.64 -8.83
N CYS A 16 10.27 -4.39 -7.90
CA CYS A 16 10.79 -5.70 -7.49
C CYS A 16 10.17 -6.84 -8.33
N ASN A 17 11.00 -7.45 -9.17
CA ASN A 17 10.58 -8.46 -10.15
C ASN A 17 10.38 -9.88 -9.57
N SER A 18 10.67 -10.09 -8.29
CA SER A 18 10.62 -11.44 -7.68
C SER A 18 9.78 -11.51 -6.42
N LEU A 19 9.30 -10.38 -5.91
CA LEU A 19 8.53 -10.34 -4.67
C LEU A 19 7.11 -10.86 -4.92
N LYS A 20 6.79 -12.03 -4.35
CA LYS A 20 5.46 -12.63 -4.42
C LYS A 20 4.53 -12.16 -3.30
N GLU A 21 5.12 -11.88 -2.14
CA GLU A 21 4.44 -11.47 -0.92
C GLU A 21 5.27 -10.45 -0.16
N VAL A 22 4.61 -9.53 0.54
CA VAL A 22 5.28 -8.43 1.24
C VAL A 22 5.55 -8.80 2.69
N PHE A 23 4.63 -9.53 3.31
CA PHE A 23 4.70 -9.91 4.70
C PHE A 23 4.75 -11.43 4.88
N ASP A 24 5.71 -11.87 5.67
CA ASP A 24 5.85 -13.26 6.06
C ASP A 24 5.45 -13.37 7.54
N PHE A 25 4.30 -13.99 7.76
CA PHE A 25 3.66 -14.19 9.07
C PHE A 25 3.65 -15.67 9.48
N GLU A 26 4.42 -16.52 8.80
CA GLU A 26 4.54 -17.93 9.15
C GLU A 26 5.19 -18.09 10.54
N GLY A 27 4.66 -19.03 11.33
CA GLY A 27 5.19 -19.34 12.67
C GLY A 27 4.82 -18.34 13.78
N LEU A 28 3.95 -17.38 13.52
CA LEU A 28 3.31 -16.60 14.58
C LEU A 28 2.25 -17.47 15.28
N GLY A 29 2.47 -17.78 16.56
CA GLY A 29 1.56 -18.59 17.36
C GLY A 29 0.18 -17.94 17.51
N GLU A 30 -0.84 -18.78 17.69
CA GLU A 30 -2.23 -18.37 18.00
C GLU A 30 -2.37 -17.77 19.41
N ASP A 31 -1.25 -17.70 20.13
CA ASP A 31 -1.15 -17.31 21.53
C ASP A 31 -1.03 -15.78 21.67
N GLY A 32 -2.18 -15.11 21.55
CA GLY A 32 -2.40 -13.80 22.15
C GLY A 32 -2.22 -12.58 21.24
N HIS A 33 -2.82 -11.48 21.71
CA HIS A 33 -2.97 -10.14 21.13
C HIS A 33 -1.67 -9.44 20.71
N ALA A 34 -0.87 -10.04 19.84
CA ALA A 34 0.31 -9.40 19.26
C ALA A 34 -0.14 -8.42 18.18
N GLU A 35 0.30 -7.16 18.27
CA GLU A 35 0.15 -6.19 17.18
C GLU A 35 1.34 -6.32 16.22
N LEU A 36 1.05 -6.47 14.92
CA LEU A 36 2.08 -6.47 13.90
C LEU A 36 2.11 -5.12 13.20
N LEU A 37 3.33 -4.57 13.08
CA LEU A 37 3.59 -3.30 12.43
C LEU A 37 2.74 -2.17 13.05
N PRO A 38 2.74 -2.02 14.39
CA PRO A 38 1.83 -1.12 15.07
C PRO A 38 2.02 0.33 14.61
N GLN A 39 3.23 0.75 14.23
CA GLN A 39 3.49 2.13 13.80
C GLN A 39 3.30 2.38 12.30
N LEU A 40 3.04 1.34 11.49
CA LEU A 40 3.00 1.49 10.04
C LEU A 40 1.80 2.34 9.63
N SER A 41 2.10 3.51 9.09
CA SER A 41 1.13 4.54 8.69
C SER A 41 1.01 4.69 7.18
N GLU A 42 2.03 4.30 6.41
CA GLU A 42 2.06 4.40 4.96
C GLU A 42 2.65 3.14 4.32
N LEU A 43 1.91 2.54 3.40
CA LEU A 43 2.36 1.40 2.60
C LEU A 43 2.15 1.69 1.12
N VAL A 44 3.23 1.62 0.34
CA VAL A 44 3.23 1.86 -1.11
C VAL A 44 3.90 0.69 -1.81
N LEU A 45 3.15 0.00 -2.68
CA LEU A 45 3.62 -1.13 -3.49
C LEU A 45 3.48 -0.75 -4.96
N THR A 46 4.59 -0.68 -5.69
CA THR A 46 4.63 -0.17 -7.07
C THR A 46 5.43 -1.09 -8.00
N GLN A 47 4.86 -1.42 -9.16
CA GLN A 47 5.56 -2.19 -10.22
C GLN A 47 6.13 -3.51 -9.70
N LEU A 48 5.26 -4.35 -9.13
CA LEU A 48 5.62 -5.66 -8.59
C LEU A 48 4.98 -6.75 -9.46
N PRO A 49 5.63 -7.19 -10.55
CA PRO A 49 4.99 -8.06 -11.55
C PRO A 49 4.69 -9.47 -11.03
N GLU A 50 5.46 -9.97 -10.05
CA GLU A 50 5.25 -11.29 -9.43
C GLU A 50 4.42 -11.23 -8.14
N PHE A 51 3.99 -10.04 -7.70
CA PHE A 51 3.26 -9.86 -6.45
C PHE A 51 1.83 -10.38 -6.56
N VAL A 52 1.50 -11.38 -5.75
CA VAL A 52 0.23 -12.11 -5.79
C VAL A 52 -0.63 -11.88 -4.56
N GLN A 53 -0.02 -11.63 -3.40
CA GLN A 53 -0.75 -11.48 -2.13
C GLN A 53 0.05 -10.68 -1.11
N MET A 54 -0.63 -10.02 -0.19
CA MET A 54 0.04 -9.23 0.86
C MET A 54 0.87 -10.10 1.82
N TRP A 55 0.42 -11.32 2.12
CA TRP A 55 1.01 -12.22 3.11
C TRP A 55 0.94 -13.69 2.69
N ASN A 56 1.92 -14.49 3.12
CA ASN A 56 1.91 -15.95 2.90
C ASN A 56 0.72 -16.66 3.56
N LYS A 57 0.38 -16.24 4.78
CA LYS A 57 -0.77 -16.73 5.55
C LYS A 57 -1.44 -15.53 6.21
N GLU A 58 -2.74 -15.39 6.01
CA GLU A 58 -3.49 -14.29 6.62
C GLU A 58 -3.44 -14.42 8.15
N PRO A 59 -3.04 -13.34 8.86
CA PRO A 59 -2.88 -13.40 10.30
C PRO A 59 -4.26 -13.52 10.97
N ALA A 60 -4.56 -14.70 11.51
CA ALA A 60 -5.81 -14.96 12.23
C ALA A 60 -5.70 -14.51 13.68
N GLY A 61 -6.68 -13.74 14.17
CA GLY A 61 -6.71 -13.29 15.58
C GLY A 61 -5.67 -12.23 15.94
N ILE A 62 -4.88 -11.76 14.97
CA ILE A 62 -3.82 -10.77 15.14
C ILE A 62 -4.24 -9.45 14.49
N THR A 63 -4.09 -8.35 15.23
CA THR A 63 -4.35 -7.01 14.73
C THR A 63 -3.15 -6.47 13.95
N VAL A 64 -3.35 -6.23 12.65
CA VAL A 64 -2.37 -5.65 11.73
C VAL A 64 -2.89 -4.31 11.21
N PHE A 65 -1.99 -3.36 10.91
CA PHE A 65 -2.31 -2.08 10.26
C PHE A 65 -3.22 -1.14 11.06
N GLN A 66 -3.19 -1.21 12.40
CA GLN A 66 -3.98 -0.36 13.29
C GLN A 66 -3.75 1.15 13.07
N ASN A 67 -2.52 1.54 12.72
CA ASN A 67 -2.17 2.93 12.43
C ASN A 67 -2.03 3.23 10.93
N LEU A 68 -2.40 2.31 10.03
CA LEU A 68 -2.26 2.51 8.60
C LEU A 68 -3.22 3.61 8.12
N ARG A 69 -2.67 4.68 7.55
CA ARG A 69 -3.41 5.85 7.07
C ARG A 69 -3.46 5.93 5.55
N SER A 70 -2.44 5.43 4.87
CA SER A 70 -2.34 5.47 3.41
C SER A 70 -1.87 4.14 2.86
N LEU A 71 -2.65 3.57 1.95
CA LEU A 71 -2.33 2.35 1.22
C LEU A 71 -2.41 2.62 -0.29
N GLN A 72 -1.31 2.38 -1.00
CA GLN A 72 -1.21 2.60 -2.44
C GLN A 72 -0.67 1.34 -3.13
N ILE A 73 -1.42 0.82 -4.09
CA ILE A 73 -1.05 -0.35 -4.90
C ILE A 73 -1.08 0.08 -6.38
N ILE A 74 0.07 0.03 -7.03
CA ILE A 74 0.27 0.62 -8.36
C ILE A 74 0.99 -0.40 -9.25
N HIS A 75 0.42 -0.74 -10.40
CA HIS A 75 1.07 -1.67 -11.37
C HIS A 75 1.43 -3.05 -10.78
N CYS A 76 0.59 -3.60 -9.92
CA CYS A 76 0.75 -4.94 -9.34
C CYS A 76 -0.17 -5.92 -10.07
N ASN A 77 0.23 -6.37 -11.25
CA ASN A 77 -0.68 -6.98 -12.22
C ASN A 77 -1.22 -8.36 -11.82
N ARG A 78 -0.52 -9.11 -10.96
CA ARG A 78 -0.93 -10.46 -10.53
C ARG A 78 -1.73 -10.50 -9.23
N LEU A 79 -1.89 -9.36 -8.55
CA LEU A 79 -2.66 -9.27 -7.33
C LEU A 79 -4.16 -9.42 -7.64
N VAL A 80 -4.79 -10.47 -7.12
CA VAL A 80 -6.22 -10.77 -7.38
C VAL A 80 -7.15 -10.06 -6.38
N ASN A 81 -6.75 -10.02 -5.11
CA ASN A 81 -7.45 -9.36 -4.02
C ASN A 81 -6.46 -8.74 -3.05
N LEU A 82 -6.88 -7.73 -2.27
CA LEU A 82 -5.97 -7.00 -1.40
C LEU A 82 -5.97 -7.54 0.04
N PHE A 83 -7.14 -7.72 0.65
CA PHE A 83 -7.26 -8.25 2.02
C PHE A 83 -8.64 -8.87 2.29
N SER A 84 -8.77 -9.67 3.34
CA SER A 84 -10.07 -10.16 3.78
C SER A 84 -10.87 -9.15 4.60
N LEU A 85 -12.13 -9.50 4.86
CA LEU A 85 -13.04 -8.75 5.71
C LEU A 85 -12.49 -8.58 7.14
N SER A 86 -11.90 -9.64 7.70
CA SER A 86 -11.28 -9.60 9.02
C SER A 86 -10.17 -8.55 9.12
N ILE A 87 -9.33 -8.43 8.08
CA ILE A 87 -8.29 -7.40 8.05
C ILE A 87 -8.88 -6.01 7.77
N ALA A 88 -9.87 -5.92 6.88
CA ALA A 88 -10.56 -4.67 6.58
C ALA A 88 -11.10 -3.98 7.85
N ARG A 89 -11.62 -4.77 8.80
CA ARG A 89 -12.11 -4.26 10.10
C ARG A 89 -11.05 -3.56 10.92
N ASN A 90 -9.78 -3.93 10.77
CA ASN A 90 -8.67 -3.36 11.53
C ASN A 90 -8.20 -2.01 10.96
N LEU A 91 -8.63 -1.63 9.76
CA LEU A 91 -8.19 -0.42 9.05
C LEU A 91 -8.91 0.85 9.52
N LYS A 92 -9.07 1.01 10.84
CA LYS A 92 -9.82 2.12 11.45
C LYS A 92 -9.18 3.49 11.21
N GLN A 93 -7.86 3.55 11.01
CA GLN A 93 -7.14 4.79 10.73
C GLN A 93 -6.92 5.07 9.24
N LEU A 94 -7.38 4.19 8.35
CA LEU A 94 -7.14 4.34 6.92
C LEU A 94 -7.87 5.58 6.40
N ARG A 95 -7.11 6.51 5.80
CA ARG A 95 -7.61 7.76 5.22
C ARG A 95 -7.63 7.75 3.72
N THR A 96 -6.72 7.00 3.11
CA THR A 96 -6.54 6.95 1.66
C THR A 96 -6.23 5.54 1.20
N LEU A 97 -7.03 5.07 0.25
CA LEU A 97 -6.81 3.82 -0.48
C LEU A 97 -6.74 4.14 -1.97
N LYS A 98 -5.62 3.80 -2.60
CA LYS A 98 -5.40 3.98 -4.04
C LYS A 98 -4.96 2.67 -4.67
N ILE A 99 -5.69 2.26 -5.71
CA ILE A 99 -5.36 1.08 -6.50
C ILE A 99 -5.37 1.49 -7.97
N PHE A 100 -4.23 1.32 -8.64
CA PHE A 100 -4.00 1.82 -9.98
C PHE A 100 -3.33 0.76 -10.86
N LYS A 101 -3.91 0.49 -12.03
CA LYS A 101 -3.31 -0.40 -13.05
C LYS A 101 -2.94 -1.79 -12.50
N CYS A 102 -3.84 -2.44 -11.76
CA CYS A 102 -3.70 -3.84 -11.34
C CYS A 102 -4.62 -4.71 -12.20
N GLU A 103 -4.03 -5.40 -13.18
CA GLU A 103 -4.79 -6.08 -14.24
C GLU A 103 -5.66 -7.24 -13.75
N TRP A 104 -5.17 -8.08 -12.83
CA TRP A 104 -5.87 -9.28 -12.36
C TRP A 104 -6.73 -9.07 -11.12
N MET A 105 -6.82 -7.84 -10.60
CA MET A 105 -7.64 -7.59 -9.43
C MET A 105 -9.11 -7.79 -9.76
N GLU A 106 -9.74 -8.76 -9.10
CA GLU A 106 -11.17 -9.11 -9.29
C GLU A 106 -12.06 -8.47 -8.21
N MET A 107 -11.50 -8.28 -7.01
CA MET A 107 -12.13 -7.59 -5.89
C MET A 107 -11.08 -6.95 -4.98
N VAL A 108 -11.45 -5.97 -4.17
CA VAL A 108 -10.53 -5.38 -3.19
C VAL A 108 -10.56 -6.18 -1.88
N ILE A 109 -11.75 -6.49 -1.41
CA ILE A 109 -12.00 -7.18 -0.14
C ILE A 109 -12.69 -8.52 -0.39
N THR A 110 -12.15 -9.60 0.18
CA THR A 110 -12.75 -10.94 0.15
C THR A 110 -13.49 -11.26 1.44
N GLU A 111 -14.56 -12.04 1.36
CA GLU A 111 -15.27 -12.57 2.53
C GLU A 111 -14.54 -13.83 3.06
N ASP A 112 -14.02 -13.78 4.29
CA ASP A 112 -13.35 -14.91 4.96
C ASP A 112 -14.19 -15.55 6.07
N LYS A 113 -15.25 -14.87 6.53
CA LYS A 113 -16.20 -15.35 7.54
C LYS A 113 -17.62 -14.93 7.19
N LYS A 114 -18.58 -15.83 7.43
CA LYS A 114 -20.01 -15.53 7.34
C LYS A 114 -20.50 -14.97 8.67
N ASP A 115 -20.17 -13.72 8.92
CA ASP A 115 -20.78 -12.93 9.98
C ASP A 115 -21.48 -11.72 9.34
N GLN A 116 -22.45 -11.13 10.04
CA GLN A 116 -23.18 -9.96 9.54
C GLN A 116 -22.77 -8.67 10.26
N ASP A 117 -21.62 -8.69 10.91
CA ASP A 117 -21.13 -7.54 11.66
C ASP A 117 -20.82 -6.39 10.70
N GLU A 118 -21.27 -5.20 11.08
CA GLU A 118 -21.04 -3.97 10.35
C GLU A 118 -19.54 -3.67 10.19
N ILE A 119 -19.16 -3.13 9.04
CA ILE A 119 -17.79 -2.74 8.73
C ILE A 119 -17.71 -1.24 8.62
N VAL A 120 -17.01 -0.63 9.57
CA VAL A 120 -16.84 0.83 9.61
C VAL A 120 -15.43 1.21 9.16
N PHE A 121 -15.35 2.09 8.18
CA PHE A 121 -14.13 2.82 7.77
C PHE A 121 -14.24 4.28 8.23
N PRO A 122 -13.97 4.58 9.52
CA PRO A 122 -14.38 5.85 10.11
C PRO A 122 -13.59 7.04 9.56
N GLN A 123 -12.35 6.82 9.11
CA GLN A 123 -11.46 7.89 8.63
C GLN A 123 -11.21 7.87 7.12
N LEU A 124 -11.77 6.91 6.35
CA LEU A 124 -11.46 6.84 4.93
C LEU A 124 -12.10 8.02 4.21
N LYS A 125 -11.27 8.94 3.71
CA LYS A 125 -11.70 10.13 2.97
C LYS A 125 -11.59 9.99 1.47
N CYS A 126 -10.60 9.22 1.01
CA CYS A 126 -10.25 9.13 -0.40
C CYS A 126 -10.11 7.68 -0.84
N LEU A 127 -10.96 7.27 -1.79
CA LEU A 127 -10.89 5.98 -2.49
C LEU A 127 -10.64 6.22 -3.98
N ILE A 128 -9.56 5.67 -4.52
CA ILE A 128 -9.21 5.77 -5.94
C ILE A 128 -9.03 4.38 -6.52
N LEU A 129 -9.84 4.03 -7.52
CA LEU A 129 -9.80 2.77 -8.24
C LEU A 129 -9.68 3.09 -9.74
N LYS A 130 -8.48 2.96 -10.33
CA LYS A 130 -8.32 3.24 -11.78
C LYS A 130 -7.60 2.13 -12.52
N HIS A 131 -8.04 1.88 -13.75
CA HIS A 131 -7.50 0.91 -14.69
C HIS A 131 -7.41 -0.50 -14.07
N LEU A 132 -8.56 -0.99 -13.61
CA LEU A 132 -8.71 -2.32 -13.03
C LEU A 132 -9.70 -3.11 -13.92
N PRO A 133 -9.23 -3.63 -15.07
CA PRO A 133 -10.09 -4.19 -16.11
C PRO A 133 -10.86 -5.44 -15.68
N ARG A 134 -10.43 -6.12 -14.61
CA ARG A 134 -11.07 -7.33 -14.07
C ARG A 134 -11.87 -7.10 -12.79
N LEU A 135 -11.85 -5.89 -12.23
CA LEU A 135 -12.55 -5.60 -10.97
C LEU A 135 -14.06 -5.74 -11.17
N THR A 136 -14.70 -6.60 -10.40
CA THR A 136 -16.15 -6.89 -10.50
C THR A 136 -16.94 -6.19 -9.39
N CYS A 137 -16.37 -6.10 -8.20
CA CYS A 137 -16.88 -5.35 -7.06
C CYS A 137 -15.75 -4.90 -6.12
N PHE A 138 -16.03 -4.02 -5.17
CA PHE A 138 -15.11 -3.65 -4.10
C PHE A 138 -15.04 -4.76 -3.04
N SER A 139 -16.20 -5.29 -2.64
CA SER A 139 -16.31 -6.42 -1.72
C SER A 139 -17.42 -7.39 -2.15
N SER A 140 -17.18 -8.70 -2.05
CA SER A 140 -18.26 -9.70 -2.22
C SER A 140 -19.11 -9.88 -0.96
N ALA A 141 -18.63 -9.42 0.19
CA ALA A 141 -19.28 -9.65 1.46
C ALA A 141 -20.65 -8.97 1.53
N SER A 142 -21.58 -9.63 2.23
CA SER A 142 -22.95 -9.15 2.41
C SER A 142 -23.11 -8.16 3.58
N ASN A 143 -22.02 -7.85 4.27
CA ASN A 143 -21.98 -6.93 5.41
C ASN A 143 -22.32 -5.49 5.01
N ASN A 144 -22.92 -4.76 5.95
CA ASN A 144 -23.13 -3.33 5.81
C ASN A 144 -21.80 -2.58 5.98
N PHE A 145 -21.60 -1.56 5.15
CA PHE A 145 -20.41 -0.72 5.19
C PHE A 145 -20.76 0.72 5.55
N GLU A 146 -20.10 1.23 6.59
CA GLU A 146 -20.23 2.60 7.07
C GLU A 146 -18.98 3.43 6.70
N TRP A 147 -19.19 4.53 5.99
CA TRP A 147 -18.14 5.40 5.48
C TRP A 147 -18.38 6.87 5.88
N PRO A 148 -18.37 7.19 7.20
CA PRO A 148 -18.82 8.48 7.70
C PRO A 148 -17.96 9.66 7.23
N SER A 149 -16.71 9.43 6.82
CA SER A 149 -15.79 10.48 6.36
C SER A 149 -15.52 10.46 4.86
N LEU A 150 -16.18 9.59 4.08
CA LEU A 150 -15.85 9.40 2.67
C LEU A 150 -16.34 10.58 1.83
N ASP A 151 -15.38 11.39 1.39
CA ASP A 151 -15.58 12.61 0.61
C ASP A 151 -15.33 12.36 -0.88
N THR A 152 -14.23 11.69 -1.19
CA THR A 152 -13.75 11.55 -2.56
C THR A 152 -13.70 10.09 -2.99
N VAL A 153 -14.45 9.77 -4.03
CA VAL A 153 -14.32 8.52 -4.78
C VAL A 153 -13.93 8.86 -6.22
N ARG A 154 -12.88 8.23 -6.73
CA ARG A 154 -12.47 8.34 -8.14
C ARG A 154 -12.41 6.97 -8.79
N VAL A 155 -13.11 6.81 -9.90
CA VAL A 155 -13.13 5.56 -10.66
C VAL A 155 -12.86 5.80 -12.14
N LYS A 156 -11.95 5.07 -12.77
CA LYS A 156 -11.69 5.20 -14.22
C LYS A 156 -11.23 3.88 -14.79
N GLY A 157 -11.75 3.44 -15.93
CA GLY A 157 -11.29 2.18 -16.56
C GLY A 157 -11.53 0.94 -15.68
N ILE A 158 -12.76 0.78 -15.18
CA ILE A 158 -13.24 -0.37 -14.38
C ILE A 158 -14.43 -1.06 -15.08
N PRO A 159 -14.30 -1.48 -16.35
CA PRO A 159 -15.43 -1.85 -17.23
C PRO A 159 -16.25 -3.05 -16.73
N LYS A 160 -15.69 -3.92 -15.88
CA LYS A 160 -16.41 -5.10 -15.36
C LYS A 160 -17.09 -4.85 -14.01
N MET A 161 -16.88 -3.69 -13.39
CA MET A 161 -17.41 -3.42 -12.06
C MET A 161 -18.88 -3.02 -12.17
N LYS A 162 -19.79 -3.91 -11.71
CA LYS A 162 -21.24 -3.71 -11.83
C LYS A 162 -21.90 -3.28 -10.52
N MET A 163 -21.26 -3.56 -9.41
CA MET A 163 -21.70 -3.16 -8.07
C MET A 163 -20.48 -2.78 -7.23
N PHE A 164 -20.69 -1.96 -6.20
CA PHE A 164 -19.67 -1.67 -5.21
C PHE A 164 -19.54 -2.81 -4.20
N ALA A 165 -20.61 -3.14 -3.47
CA ALA A 165 -20.64 -4.29 -2.57
C ALA A 165 -22.07 -4.84 -2.42
N SER A 166 -22.20 -6.11 -2.03
CA SER A 166 -23.51 -6.78 -1.90
C SER A 166 -24.35 -6.24 -0.75
N GLY A 167 -23.73 -5.93 0.39
CA GLY A 167 -24.41 -5.32 1.54
C GLY A 167 -24.83 -3.86 1.28
N SER A 168 -25.32 -3.16 2.30
CA SER A 168 -25.62 -1.73 2.16
C SER A 168 -24.35 -0.87 2.29
N GLN A 169 -24.38 0.34 1.70
CA GLN A 169 -23.33 1.34 1.88
C GLN A 169 -23.94 2.64 2.39
N ASN A 170 -23.54 3.05 3.58
CA ASN A 170 -23.87 4.37 4.09
C ASN A 170 -22.69 5.33 3.89
N THR A 171 -22.91 6.38 3.12
CA THR A 171 -21.90 7.38 2.76
C THR A 171 -22.49 8.78 2.95
N PRO A 172 -22.72 9.25 4.20
CA PRO A 172 -23.51 10.46 4.46
C PRO A 172 -22.88 11.73 3.87
N GLU A 173 -21.55 11.78 3.78
CA GLU A 173 -20.82 12.93 3.26
C GLU A 173 -20.56 12.89 1.75
N LEU A 174 -20.72 11.72 1.11
CA LEU A 174 -20.38 11.53 -0.29
C LEU A 174 -21.46 12.13 -1.20
N LYS A 175 -21.06 13.14 -1.99
CA LYS A 175 -21.97 13.83 -2.93
C LYS A 175 -21.63 13.59 -4.40
N THR A 176 -20.44 13.07 -4.67
CA THR A 176 -19.96 12.92 -6.05
C THR A 176 -18.86 11.87 -6.19
N ILE A 177 -18.86 11.17 -7.33
CA ILE A 177 -17.79 10.30 -7.80
C ILE A 177 -17.17 10.93 -9.04
N TYR A 178 -15.85 10.99 -9.09
CA TYR A 178 -15.11 11.51 -10.23
C TYR A 178 -14.74 10.38 -11.19
N VAL A 179 -15.13 10.50 -12.46
CA VAL A 179 -14.79 9.55 -13.52
C VAL A 179 -13.57 10.02 -14.32
N THR A 180 -13.59 11.30 -14.69
CA THR A 180 -12.46 12.05 -15.26
C THR A 180 -12.24 13.33 -14.44
N PHE A 181 -11.36 14.22 -14.89
CA PHE A 181 -11.19 15.52 -14.25
C PHE A 181 -12.48 16.36 -14.32
N LEU A 182 -13.19 16.26 -15.45
CA LEU A 182 -14.40 17.04 -15.73
C LEU A 182 -15.68 16.27 -15.41
N GLU A 183 -15.67 14.95 -15.58
CA GLU A 183 -16.86 14.13 -15.39
C GLU A 183 -17.04 13.74 -13.92
N LYS A 184 -18.14 14.20 -13.35
CA LYS A 184 -18.58 13.91 -11.99
C LYS A 184 -19.98 13.32 -12.00
N PHE A 185 -20.24 12.37 -11.12
CA PHE A 185 -21.46 11.59 -11.17
C PHE A 185 -21.90 11.09 -9.79
N TRP A 186 -23.22 11.09 -9.54
CA TRP A 186 -23.80 10.55 -8.30
C TRP A 186 -25.27 10.19 -8.50
N LYS A 187 -25.66 9.00 -8.08
CA LYS A 187 -27.05 8.50 -8.12
C LYS A 187 -27.66 8.27 -6.74
N GLY A 188 -27.09 8.90 -5.71
CA GLY A 188 -27.58 8.78 -4.33
C GLY A 188 -27.02 7.59 -3.54
N GLY A 189 -26.21 6.73 -4.15
CA GLY A 189 -25.53 5.62 -3.47
C GLY A 189 -24.40 5.03 -4.32
N LEU A 190 -23.42 4.38 -3.68
CA LEU A 190 -22.27 3.79 -4.37
C LEU A 190 -22.70 2.74 -5.40
N ASN A 191 -23.51 1.75 -5.00
CA ASN A 191 -24.01 0.72 -5.90
C ASN A 191 -24.76 1.29 -7.10
N SER A 192 -25.76 2.15 -6.89
CA SER A 192 -26.54 2.75 -7.97
C SER A 192 -25.68 3.61 -8.91
N THR A 193 -24.65 4.26 -8.36
CA THR A 193 -23.72 5.08 -9.16
C THR A 193 -22.81 4.19 -10.02
N ILE A 194 -22.22 3.14 -9.45
CA ILE A 194 -21.37 2.18 -10.18
C ILE A 194 -22.16 1.44 -11.26
N GLU A 195 -23.38 1.01 -10.95
CA GLU A 195 -24.24 0.32 -11.91
C GLU A 195 -24.52 1.19 -13.15
N ASP A 196 -24.89 2.46 -12.95
CA ASP A 196 -25.14 3.40 -14.06
C ASP A 196 -23.84 3.68 -14.85
N LEU A 197 -22.70 3.83 -14.18
CA LEU A 197 -21.40 3.97 -14.85
C LEU A 197 -21.07 2.75 -15.73
N SER A 198 -21.34 1.53 -15.26
CA SER A 198 -21.08 0.31 -16.04
C SER A 198 -21.90 0.28 -17.34
N LYS A 199 -23.15 0.73 -17.30
CA LYS A 199 -24.03 0.82 -18.48
C LYS A 199 -23.53 1.85 -19.49
N ARG A 200 -22.89 2.94 -19.06
CA ARG A 200 -22.31 3.95 -19.97
C ARG A 200 -21.09 3.43 -20.70
N THR A 201 -20.25 2.66 -20.00
CA THR A 201 -19.03 2.09 -20.61
C THR A 201 -19.34 1.04 -21.67
N GLU A 202 -20.51 0.40 -21.63
CA GLU A 202 -20.97 -0.50 -22.70
C GLU A 202 -21.38 0.26 -23.99
N ILE A 203 -21.74 1.55 -23.88
CA ILE A 203 -22.30 2.34 -24.99
C ILE A 203 -21.24 3.21 -25.68
N HIS A 204 -20.13 3.53 -25.02
CA HIS A 204 -19.04 4.35 -25.58
C HIS A 204 -17.69 3.64 -25.45
N THR A 205 -17.31 2.90 -26.49
CA THR A 205 -15.89 2.60 -26.75
C THR A 205 -15.47 3.30 -28.03
N PRO A 206 -14.64 4.34 -27.87
CA PRO A 206 -13.40 4.37 -28.62
C PRO A 206 -12.21 4.29 -27.66
N GLU A 207 -11.21 3.50 -28.05
CA GLU A 207 -9.86 3.58 -27.50
C GLU A 207 -9.33 5.00 -27.68
N ILE A 208 -9.29 5.79 -26.61
CA ILE A 208 -8.42 6.97 -26.57
C ILE A 208 -7.49 6.78 -25.37
N LEU A 209 -6.22 6.51 -25.70
CA LEU A 209 -5.09 6.61 -24.80
C LEU A 209 -4.88 8.09 -24.44
N GLU A 210 -5.67 8.61 -23.50
CA GLU A 210 -5.44 9.95 -22.97
C GLU A 210 -4.42 9.89 -21.82
N LYS A 211 -3.28 10.51 -22.09
CA LYS A 211 -2.22 10.84 -21.15
C LYS A 211 -2.76 11.79 -20.08
N GLU A 212 -3.31 11.26 -18.99
CA GLU A 212 -3.60 12.06 -17.80
C GLU A 212 -3.33 11.26 -16.52
N ASP A 213 -2.06 11.34 -16.09
CA ASP A 213 -1.61 11.45 -14.69
C ASP A 213 -0.07 11.66 -14.76
N GLU A 214 0.38 12.80 -15.32
CA GLU A 214 1.80 13.20 -15.43
C GLU A 214 2.50 13.42 -14.07
N SER A 215 1.85 13.13 -12.94
CA SER A 215 2.53 13.14 -11.64
C SER A 215 3.57 12.03 -11.49
N TYR A 216 3.48 10.93 -12.24
CA TYR A 216 4.40 9.79 -12.10
C TYR A 216 5.51 9.78 -13.15
N GLU A 217 5.23 10.14 -14.41
CA GLU A 217 6.27 10.20 -15.46
C GLU A 217 7.20 11.42 -15.31
N THR A 218 6.71 12.54 -14.78
CA THR A 218 7.56 13.72 -14.53
C THR A 218 8.64 13.41 -13.48
N ARG A 219 8.43 12.45 -12.58
CA ARG A 219 9.48 12.00 -11.64
C ARG A 219 10.60 11.20 -12.32
N LYS A 220 10.33 10.51 -13.43
CA LYS A 220 11.36 9.80 -14.21
C LYS A 220 12.20 10.72 -15.09
N ASN A 221 11.64 11.84 -15.55
CA ASN A 221 12.36 12.76 -16.45
C ASN A 221 13.06 13.95 -15.74
N ILE A 222 12.78 14.21 -14.46
CA ILE A 222 13.44 15.30 -13.69
C ILE A 222 14.84 14.91 -13.16
N GLN A 223 15.25 13.64 -13.23
CA GLN A 223 16.59 13.25 -12.76
C GLN A 223 17.77 13.80 -13.60
N ASN A 224 17.53 14.45 -14.74
CA ASN A 224 18.59 14.89 -15.67
C ASN A 224 18.62 16.40 -16.01
N SER A 225 18.16 17.31 -15.14
CA SER A 225 18.50 18.73 -15.30
C SER A 225 18.57 19.46 -13.95
N GLN A 226 19.71 20.07 -13.68
CA GLN A 226 20.02 20.84 -12.47
C GLN A 226 19.25 22.18 -12.48
N VAL A 227 18.83 22.61 -11.28
CA VAL A 227 18.00 23.78 -10.90
C VAL A 227 16.50 23.48 -10.75
N PHE A 228 16.03 23.50 -9.50
CA PHE A 228 14.64 23.28 -9.13
C PHE A 228 13.93 24.62 -8.87
N HIS A 229 12.73 24.82 -9.41
CA HIS A 229 11.83 25.92 -9.03
C HIS A 229 10.65 25.39 -8.21
N ASN A 230 10.30 26.06 -7.11
CA ASN A 230 9.05 25.76 -6.38
C ASN A 230 7.85 26.53 -6.96
N GLU A 231 6.63 26.20 -6.50
CA GLU A 231 5.36 26.83 -6.91
C GLU A 231 5.28 28.35 -6.63
N TYR A 232 6.29 28.92 -5.99
CA TYR A 232 6.44 30.36 -5.69
C TYR A 232 7.62 31.01 -6.44
N GLY A 233 8.23 30.32 -7.42
CA GLY A 233 9.28 30.87 -8.28
C GLY A 233 10.70 30.92 -7.68
N ARG A 234 10.96 30.31 -6.52
CA ARG A 234 12.33 30.25 -5.94
C ARG A 234 13.13 29.09 -6.49
N SER A 235 14.39 29.36 -6.87
CA SER A 235 15.36 28.37 -7.34
C SER A 235 16.18 27.74 -6.21
N TYR A 236 16.40 26.43 -6.23
CA TYR A 236 17.29 25.70 -5.29
C TYR A 236 18.29 24.80 -6.04
N GLN A 237 19.51 24.68 -5.49
CA GLN A 237 20.56 23.73 -5.92
C GLN A 237 20.89 22.78 -4.77
N MET A 238 21.05 21.49 -5.06
CA MET A 238 21.45 20.47 -4.08
C MET A 238 22.86 19.97 -4.45
N THR A 239 23.85 20.30 -3.62
CA THR A 239 25.23 19.78 -3.76
C THR A 239 25.28 18.32 -3.30
N GLN A 240 25.73 17.42 -4.18
CA GLN A 240 26.00 16.02 -3.86
C GLN A 240 27.39 15.87 -3.24
N GLU A 241 27.48 15.28 -2.05
CA GLU A 241 28.60 14.42 -1.69
C GLU A 241 28.04 13.12 -1.10
N LEU A 242 28.39 11.99 -1.73
CA LEU A 242 28.20 10.63 -1.22
C LEU A 242 29.48 10.20 -0.50
N PRO A 243 29.44 9.64 0.71
CA PRO A 243 30.50 8.77 1.17
C PRO A 243 30.21 7.34 0.72
N ASN A 244 31.08 6.85 -0.17
CA ASN A 244 31.21 5.44 -0.51
C ASN A 244 31.41 4.59 0.74
N LEU A 245 30.52 3.63 1.01
CA LEU A 245 30.79 2.51 1.91
C LEU A 245 31.40 1.36 1.10
N LEU A 246 32.72 1.40 0.94
CA LEU A 246 33.52 0.23 0.57
C LEU A 246 33.74 -0.62 1.82
N ILE A 247 33.28 -1.86 1.75
CA ILE A 247 33.62 -2.93 2.70
C ILE A 247 35.12 -3.22 2.52
N SER A 248 35.93 -2.93 3.55
CA SER A 248 37.34 -3.30 3.62
C SER A 248 37.56 -4.27 4.77
N THR A 249 37.92 -5.51 4.42
CA THR A 249 38.54 -6.48 5.33
C THR A 249 40.04 -6.21 5.34
N GLN A 250 40.61 -5.80 6.48
CA GLN A 250 41.99 -6.08 6.89
C GLN A 250 42.26 -5.46 8.27
N GLY A 251 42.76 -6.28 9.19
CA GLY A 251 43.06 -5.90 10.57
C GLY A 251 44.34 -5.06 10.70
N PRO A 252 44.59 -4.47 11.88
CA PRO A 252 45.75 -3.61 12.09
C PRO A 252 47.02 -4.41 12.40
N SER A 253 48.05 -4.21 11.58
CA SER A 253 49.45 -4.52 11.90
C SER A 253 50.01 -3.46 12.85
N PHE A 254 50.34 -3.82 14.08
CA PHE A 254 51.17 -3.01 14.95
C PHE A 254 52.64 -3.42 14.81
N HIS A 255 53.47 -2.48 14.37
CA HIS A 255 54.92 -2.54 14.56
C HIS A 255 55.25 -2.09 15.99
N ALA A 256 55.91 -2.94 16.76
CA ALA A 256 56.69 -2.54 17.93
C ALA A 256 57.98 -3.37 17.95
N GLU A 257 59.13 -2.70 17.79
CA GLU A 257 60.45 -3.30 17.91
C GLU A 257 60.83 -3.49 19.39
N SER A 258 61.15 -4.75 19.72
CA SER A 258 62.23 -5.26 20.58
C SER A 258 62.76 -4.41 21.75
N SER A 259 62.67 -4.96 22.97
CA SER A 259 63.87 -5.43 23.69
C SER A 259 63.57 -6.30 24.92
N THR A 260 64.10 -7.54 24.87
CA THR A 260 64.76 -8.31 25.95
C THR A 260 64.00 -8.87 27.17
N MET A 261 63.97 -10.21 27.24
CA MET A 261 64.28 -11.15 28.36
C MET A 261 63.80 -10.81 29.79
N LYS A 262 63.24 -11.69 30.63
CA LYS A 262 63.31 -13.17 30.83
C LYS A 262 62.18 -13.57 31.82
N PRO A 263 61.82 -14.86 31.96
CA PRO A 263 60.71 -15.33 32.79
C PRO A 263 61.16 -15.77 34.19
N ARG A 264 60.31 -15.60 35.23
CA ARG A 264 60.43 -16.42 36.46
C ARG A 264 59.19 -16.39 37.38
N ARG A 265 58.62 -17.59 37.54
CA ARG A 265 58.08 -18.28 38.75
C ARG A 265 56.91 -17.67 39.53
N GLU A 266 55.86 -18.52 39.62
CA GLU A 266 55.13 -18.96 40.82
C GLU A 266 55.43 -18.26 42.16
N ILE A 267 54.39 -17.96 42.94
CA ILE A 267 54.13 -18.53 44.28
C ILE A 267 52.72 -18.13 44.78
N GLU A 268 52.18 -19.05 45.59
CA GLU A 268 50.93 -19.19 46.32
C GLU A 268 50.53 -18.06 47.30
N GLU A 269 49.25 -18.15 47.73
CA GLU A 269 48.66 -17.84 49.05
C GLU A 269 48.89 -16.46 49.70
N VAL A 270 47.79 -15.79 50.08
CA VAL A 270 47.20 -15.76 51.44
C VAL A 270 45.72 -15.35 51.32
#